data_AF-A0A3N6WRT5-F1
#
_entry.id   AF-A0A3N6WRT5-F1
#
_cell.length_a   1.000
_cell.length_b   1.000
_cell.length_c   1.000
_cell.angle_alpha   90.00
_cell.angle_beta   90.00
_cell.angle_gamma   90.00
#
_symmetry.space_group_name_H-M   'P 1'
#
loop_
_entity.id
_entity.type
_entity.pdbx_description
1 polymer ?
#
loop_
_entity_poly.entity_id
_entity_poly.type
_entity_poly.pdbx_seq_one_letter_code
_entity_poly.pdbx_strand_id
1 'polypeptide(L)' 'MTVTVLEVKDDVVRIGIDAPGSVPVNRAELLVELQDSNRDEASPAPDQVDSLRAALRRDP' A
#
# COMPACT_ATOMS: atom_id res chain seq x y z
N MET A 1 -9.28 19.68 -3.28
CA MET A 1 -8.15 19.19 -2.48
C MET A 1 -7.38 20.40 -2.02
N THR A 2 -7.14 20.48 -0.72
CA THR A 2 -6.42 21.60 -0.10
C THR A 2 -5.29 21.03 0.74
N VAL A 3 -4.11 21.64 0.64
CA VAL A 3 -2.93 21.25 1.40
C VAL A 3 -2.52 22.44 2.26
N THR A 4 -2.39 22.22 3.56
CA THR A 4 -2.11 23.27 4.54
C THR A 4 -0.88 22.90 5.35
N VAL A 5 0.04 23.84 5.54
CA VAL A 5 1.15 23.68 6.49
C VAL A 5 0.63 24.01 7.87
N LEU A 6 0.64 23.03 8.77
CA LEU A 6 0.16 23.19 10.14
C LEU A 6 1.27 23.66 11.08
N GLU A 7 2.48 23.14 10.90
CA GLU A 7 3.63 23.45 11.75
C GLU A 7 4.95 23.16 11.01
N VAL A 8 5.97 23.94 11.32
CA VAL A 8 7.35 23.70 10.89
C VAL A 8 8.23 23.71 12.15
N LYS A 9 8.94 22.62 12.40
CA LYS A 9 9.88 22.45 13.51
C LYS A 9 11.17 21.85 12.97
N ASP A 10 12.26 22.59 13.07
CA ASP A 10 13.56 22.18 12.54
C ASP A 10 13.44 21.67 11.09
N ASP A 11 13.67 20.37 10.87
CA ASP A 11 13.60 19.71 9.56
C ASP A 11 12.26 18.98 9.31
N VAL A 12 11.32 19.03 10.26
CA VAL A 12 10.03 18.33 10.18
C VAL A 12 8.88 19.31 9.93
N VAL A 13 8.14 19.06 8.85
CA VAL A 13 6.93 19.82 8.50
C VAL A 13 5.69 18.97 8.73
N ARG A 14 4.73 19.50 9.50
CA ARG A 14 3.42 18.90 9.67
C ARG A 14 2.47 19.44 8.60
N ILE A 15 2.01 18.55 7.72
CA ILE A 15 1.08 18.89 6.63
C ILE A 15 -0.31 18.37 6.97
N GLY A 16 -1.32 19.24 6.86
CA GLY A 16 -2.74 18.88 6.84
C GLY A 16 -3.20 18.73 5.39
N ILE A 17 -3.90 17.65 5.09
CA ILE A 17 -4.43 17.37 3.76
C ILE A 17 -5.95 17.23 3.89
N ASP A 18 -6.68 18.10 3.19
CA ASP A 18 -8.13 18.01 3.05
C ASP A 18 -8.46 17.46 1.66
N ALA A 19 -8.97 16.23 1.65
CA ALA A 19 -9.31 15.48 0.45
C ALA A 19 -10.67 14.79 0.62
N PRO A 20 -11.43 14.59 -0.46
CA PRO A 20 -12.63 13.77 -0.41
C PRO A 20 -12.30 12.36 0.08
N GLY A 21 -13.15 11.76 0.93
CA GLY A 21 -12.91 10.43 1.50
C GLY A 21 -12.77 9.30 0.46
N SER A 22 -13.17 9.54 -0.79
CA SER A 22 -12.96 8.61 -1.91
C SER A 22 -11.50 8.56 -2.40
N VAL A 23 -10.66 9.50 -1.99
CA VAL A 23 -9.26 9.59 -2.41
C VAL A 23 -8.36 9.25 -1.22
N PRO A 24 -7.66 8.10 -1.24
CA PRO A 24 -6.76 7.74 -0.16
C PRO A 24 -5.51 8.63 -0.18
N VAL A 25 -5.08 9.05 1.01
CA VAL A 25 -3.88 9.88 1.20
C VAL A 25 -2.88 9.08 2.04
N ASN A 26 -1.74 8.75 1.46
CA ASN A 26 -0.70 7.94 2.09
C ASN A 26 0.66 8.62 1.94
N ARG A 27 1.62 8.17 2.76
CA ARG A 27 3.03 8.52 2.61
C ARG A 27 3.57 7.94 1.30
N ALA A 28 4.39 8.71 0.58
CA ALA A 28 4.86 8.33 -0.75
C ALA A 28 5.76 7.09 -0.70
N GLU A 29 6.63 7.02 0.30
CA GLU A 29 7.54 5.90 0.52
C GLU A 29 6.77 4.57 0.69
N LEU A 30 5.67 4.60 1.44
CA LEU A 30 4.84 3.42 1.66
C LEU A 30 4.09 3.00 0.39
N LEU A 31 3.65 3.97 -0.41
CA LEU A 31 2.94 3.67 -1.66
C LEU A 31 3.88 3.01 -2.67
N VAL A 32 5.12 3.49 -2.79
CA VAL A 32 6.13 2.91 -3.68
C VAL A 32 6.47 1.49 -3.25
N GLU A 33 6.82 1.28 -1.98
CA GLU A 33 7.19 -0.04 -1.46
C GLU A 33 6.07 -1.07 -1.63
N LEU A 34 4.83 -0.68 -1.34
CA LEU A 34 3.66 -1.55 -1.52
C LEU A 34 3.40 -1.85 -3.00
N GLN A 35 3.58 -0.89 -3.89
CA GLN A 35 3.42 -1.10 -5.33
C GLN A 35 4.48 -2.06 -5.89
N ASP A 36 5.72 -1.92 -5.45
CA ASP A 36 6.83 -2.77 -5.85
C ASP A 36 6.61 -4.20 -5.35
N SER A 37 6.30 -4.37 -4.05
CA SER A 37 5.95 -5.68 -3.48
C SER A 37 4.76 -6.33 -4.21
N ASN A 38 3.69 -5.58 -4.48
CA ASN A 38 2.55 -6.11 -5.22
C ASN A 38 2.91 -6.51 -6.64
N ARG A 39 3.82 -5.78 -7.29
CA ARG A 39 4.28 -6.09 -8.64
C ARG A 39 5.12 -7.36 -8.67
N ASP A 40 6.04 -7.51 -7.73
CA ASP A 40 6.91 -8.68 -7.62
C ASP A 40 6.08 -9.95 -7.37
N GLU A 41 5.03 -9.85 -6.56
CA GLU A 41 4.13 -10.95 -6.24
C GLU A 41 2.97 -11.14 -7.25
N ALA A 42 2.82 -10.25 -8.25
CA ALA A 42 1.69 -10.28 -9.18
C ALA A 42 1.65 -11.51 -10.12
N SER A 43 2.77 -12.24 -10.23
CA SER A 43 2.89 -13.43 -11.07
C SER A 43 3.56 -14.56 -10.29
N PRO A 44 2.85 -15.21 -9.34
CA PRO A 44 3.41 -16.32 -8.58
C PRO A 44 3.75 -17.49 -9.50
N ALA A 45 4.77 -18.27 -9.14
CA ALA A 45 5.16 -19.43 -9.92
C ALA A 45 4.05 -20.52 -9.90
N PRO A 46 3.89 -21.32 -10.99
CA PRO A 46 2.79 -22.27 -11.11
C PRO A 46 2.69 -23.28 -9.95
N ASP A 47 3.81 -23.71 -9.41
CA ASP A 47 3.92 -24.62 -8.27
C ASP A 47 3.38 -24.01 -6.96
N GLN A 48 3.56 -22.71 -6.76
CA GLN A 48 2.97 -21.99 -5.62
C GLN A 48 1.44 -21.96 -5.72
N VAL A 49 0.91 -21.79 -6.93
CA VAL A 49 -0.54 -21.81 -7.18
C VAL A 49 -1.11 -23.21 -6.97
N ASP A 50 -0.42 -24.24 -7.45
CA ASP A 50 -0.89 -25.62 -7.34
C ASP A 50 -0.82 -26.15 -5.90
N SER A 51 0.21 -25.80 -5.14
CA SER A 51 0.31 -26.13 -3.72
C SER A 51 -0.79 -25.46 -2.89
N LEU A 52 -1.10 -24.18 -3.17
CA LEU A 52 -2.23 -23.48 -2.54
C LEU A 52 -3.57 -24.15 -2.87
N ARG A 53 -3.81 -24.50 -4.14
CA ARG A 53 -5.04 -25.20 -4.57
C ARG A 53 -5.21 -26.57 -3.91
N ALA A 54 -4.11 -27.27 -3.64
CA ALA A 54 -4.14 -28.54 -2.94
C ALA A 54 -4.45 -28.36 -1.45
N ALA A 55 -3.88 -27.33 -0.82
CA ALA A 55 -4.15 -26.98 0.59
C ALA A 55 -5.62 -26.59 0.82
N LEU A 56 -6.17 -25.71 -0.03
CA LEU A 56 -7.57 -25.25 0.07
C LEU A 56 -8.61 -26.37 -0.11
N ARG A 57 -8.25 -27.46 -0.81
CA ARG A 57 -9.13 -28.64 -0.95
C ARG A 57 -9.09 -29.57 0.26
N ARG A 58 -8.11 -29.39 1.15
CA ARG A 58 -7.86 -30.27 2.30
C ARG A 58 -8.54 -29.79 3.58
N ASP A 59 -8.93 -28.51 3.65
CA ASP A 59 -9.78 -27.97 4.71
C ASP A 59 -11.26 -28.05 4.27
N PRO A 60 -12.13 -28.80 4.99
CA PRO A 60 -13.57 -28.88 4.73
C PRO A 60 -14.34 -27.64 5.20
#